data_AF-A0A9J6F0K5-F1
#
_entry.id   AF-A0A9J6F0K5-F1
#
_cell.length_a   1.000
_cell.length_b   1.000
_cell.length_c   1.000
_cell.angle_alpha   90.00
_cell.angle_beta   90.00
_cell.angle_gamma   90.00
#
_symmetry.space_group_name_H-M   'P 1'
#
loop_
_entity.id
_entity.type
_entity.pdbx_description
1 polymer ?
#
loop_
_entity_poly.entity_id
_entity_poly.type
_entity_poly.pdbx_seq_one_letter_code
_entity_poly.pdbx_strand_id
1 'polypeptide(L)'
;MECSVDTLEQQICEHAGMPPRKMPRTDLIELARQIETADDFIKANVSNKLTVIAEQVQFLQKQAYRILEEAQLNTRLHHAACNFKKVPGSVYYLYKRPNGQEYFSMIKPEEWGPQCPHEFLGGYRLESDFTWTPTEAIEKKNRQLDAISRISQFSCWKQEPMAIADAFVQK
;
A
#
# COMPACT_ATOMS: atom_id res chain seq x y z
N MET A 1 -43.49 34.67 45.17
CA MET A 1 -44.40 33.58 45.57
C MET A 1 -45.56 33.67 44.59
N GLU A 2 -45.78 32.74 43.67
CA GLU A 2 -45.47 31.31 43.67
C GLU A 2 -45.03 30.86 42.27
N CYS A 3 -44.17 29.85 42.24
CA CYS A 3 -43.60 29.25 41.04
C CYS A 3 -44.66 28.35 40.41
N SER A 4 -45.00 28.56 39.14
CA SER A 4 -45.84 27.66 38.35
C SER A 4 -45.06 26.37 38.08
N VAL A 5 -45.28 25.37 38.92
CA VAL A 5 -44.92 23.97 38.68
C VAL A 5 -46.23 23.18 38.79
N ASP A 6 -46.31 22.04 38.12
CA ASP A 6 -47.36 21.02 38.29
C ASP A 6 -48.56 21.06 37.33
N THR A 7 -48.27 21.10 36.02
CA THR A 7 -49.14 20.37 35.06
C THR A 7 -48.44 19.13 34.49
N LEU A 8 -47.11 19.03 34.58
CA LEU A 8 -46.36 17.85 34.09
C LEU A 8 -46.30 16.69 35.11
N GLU A 9 -46.50 16.96 36.40
CA GLU A 9 -46.48 15.92 37.44
C GLU A 9 -47.80 15.13 37.52
N GLN A 10 -48.92 15.71 37.08
CA GLN A 10 -50.23 15.04 37.15
C GLN A 10 -50.43 13.92 36.12
N GLN A 11 -49.62 13.86 35.06
CA GLN A 11 -49.68 12.76 34.09
C GLN A 11 -48.82 11.53 34.47
N ILE A 12 -48.01 11.62 35.52
CA ILE A 12 -47.14 10.52 35.97
C ILE A 12 -47.87 9.62 36.99
N CYS A 13 -48.91 10.13 37.67
CA CYS A 13 -49.50 9.44 38.82
C CYS A 13 -50.65 8.44 38.50
N GLU A 14 -51.15 8.33 37.27
CA GLU A 14 -52.20 7.33 36.92
C GLU A 14 -51.66 5.95 36.51
N HIS A 15 -50.35 5.71 36.59
CA HIS A 15 -49.75 4.41 36.28
C HIS A 15 -49.03 3.73 37.46
N ALA A 16 -49.35 4.13 38.69
CA ALA A 16 -48.75 3.57 39.92
C ALA A 16 -49.39 2.27 40.44
N GLY A 17 -50.17 1.54 39.63
CA GLY A 17 -50.85 0.32 40.07
C GLY A 17 -51.05 -0.76 39.02
N MET A 18 -50.59 -0.55 37.77
CA MET A 18 -50.66 -1.61 36.77
C MET A 18 -49.43 -2.50 36.93
N PRO A 19 -49.57 -3.83 37.10
CA PRO A 19 -48.41 -4.71 37.03
C PRO A 19 -47.69 -4.44 35.70
N PRO A 20 -46.35 -4.45 35.66
CA PRO A 20 -45.62 -4.25 34.42
C PRO A 20 -46.24 -5.18 33.39
N ARG A 21 -46.74 -4.59 32.30
CA ARG A 21 -47.50 -5.32 31.28
C ARG A 21 -46.59 -6.46 30.85
N LYS A 22 -46.93 -7.71 31.23
CA LYS A 22 -46.12 -8.88 30.86
C LYS A 22 -46.02 -8.85 29.35
N MET A 23 -44.81 -8.70 28.81
CA MET A 23 -44.63 -8.60 27.36
C MET A 23 -45.35 -9.80 26.74
N PRO A 24 -46.31 -9.56 25.82
CA PRO A 24 -47.02 -10.66 25.21
C PRO A 24 -46.00 -11.58 24.56
N ARG A 25 -46.17 -12.89 24.69
CA ARG A 25 -45.18 -13.90 24.26
C ARG A 25 -44.71 -13.72 22.82
N THR A 26 -45.54 -13.13 21.95
CA THR A 26 -45.24 -12.76 20.56
C THR A 26 -44.20 -11.64 20.41
N ASP A 27 -44.14 -10.72 21.36
CA ASP A 27 -43.25 -9.55 21.39
C ASP A 27 -41.83 -9.93 21.86
N LEU A 28 -41.73 -10.88 22.80
CA LEU A 28 -40.44 -11.43 23.24
C LEU A 28 -39.75 -12.24 22.13
N ILE A 29 -40.51 -12.97 21.32
CA ILE A 29 -39.99 -13.72 20.17
C ILE A 29 -39.50 -12.74 19.09
N GLU A 30 -40.26 -11.68 18.83
CA GLU A 30 -39.87 -10.65 17.86
C GLU A 30 -38.62 -9.89 18.31
N LEU A 31 -38.50 -9.57 19.61
CA LEU A 31 -37.29 -8.95 20.17
C LEU A 31 -36.07 -9.88 20.02
N ALA A 32 -36.21 -11.17 20.33
CA ALA A 32 -35.12 -12.13 20.15
C ALA A 32 -34.68 -12.23 18.68
N ARG A 33 -35.64 -12.22 17.74
CA ARG A 33 -35.37 -12.19 16.30
C ARG A 33 -34.62 -10.93 15.86
N GLN A 34 -34.97 -9.77 16.44
CA GLN A 34 -34.30 -8.50 16.15
C GLN A 34 -32.85 -8.48 16.66
N ILE A 35 -32.61 -9.02 17.86
CA ILE A 35 -31.25 -9.14 18.41
C ILE A 35 -30.40 -10.08 17.56
N GLU A 36 -30.93 -11.24 17.18
CA GLU A 36 -30.25 -12.19 16.29
C GLU A 36 -29.90 -11.55 14.94
N THR A 37 -30.85 -10.81 14.35
CA THR A 37 -30.64 -10.07 13.10
C THR A 37 -29.55 -9.00 13.25
N ALA A 38 -29.52 -8.29 14.39
CA ALA A 38 -28.49 -7.29 14.66
C ALA A 38 -27.09 -7.94 14.80
N ASP A 39 -27.00 -9.09 15.47
CA ASP A 39 -25.75 -9.85 15.57
C ASP A 39 -25.24 -10.31 14.21
N ASP A 40 -26.13 -10.75 13.33
CA ASP A 40 -25.78 -11.13 11.96
C ASP A 40 -25.25 -9.94 11.15
N PHE A 41 -25.87 -8.77 11.28
CA PHE A 41 -25.35 -7.54 10.67
C PHE A 41 -23.99 -7.14 11.22
N ILE A 42 -23.77 -7.25 12.53
CA ILE A 42 -22.48 -6.96 13.17
C ILE A 42 -21.42 -7.93 12.66
N LYS A 43 -21.71 -9.24 12.63
CA LYS A 43 -20.80 -10.26 12.08
C LYS A 43 -20.44 -9.99 10.63
N ALA A 44 -21.42 -9.66 9.80
CA ALA A 44 -21.22 -9.33 8.39
C ALA A 44 -20.33 -8.07 8.23
N ASN A 45 -20.60 -7.02 9.01
CA ASN A 45 -19.80 -5.79 8.99
C ASN A 45 -18.36 -6.04 9.43
N VAL A 46 -18.16 -6.73 10.55
CA VAL A 46 -16.83 -7.11 11.05
C VAL A 46 -16.08 -7.94 10.01
N SER A 47 -16.73 -8.94 9.40
CA SER A 47 -16.14 -9.77 8.36
C SER A 47 -15.69 -8.93 7.16
N ASN A 48 -16.55 -8.04 6.66
CA ASN A 48 -16.22 -7.16 5.54
C ASN A 48 -15.02 -6.25 5.85
N LYS A 49 -14.96 -5.67 7.06
CA LYS A 49 -13.83 -4.83 7.48
C LYS A 49 -12.54 -5.64 7.59
N LEU A 50 -12.60 -6.85 8.15
CA LEU A 50 -11.45 -7.73 8.26
C LEU A 50 -10.96 -8.19 6.88
N THR A 51 -11.85 -8.40 5.91
CA THR A 51 -11.48 -8.70 4.52
C THR A 51 -10.65 -7.58 3.91
N VAL A 52 -11.07 -6.32 4.05
CA VAL A 52 -10.31 -5.16 3.55
C VAL A 52 -8.92 -5.08 4.22
N ILE A 53 -8.84 -5.27 5.53
CA ILE A 53 -7.55 -5.28 6.25
C ILE A 53 -6.66 -6.42 5.75
N ALA A 54 -7.22 -7.61 5.55
CA ALA A 54 -6.47 -8.76 5.05
C ALA A 54 -5.89 -8.49 3.64
N GLU A 55 -6.68 -7.87 2.75
CA GLU A 55 -6.22 -7.47 1.42
C GLU A 55 -5.08 -6.45 1.48
N GLN A 56 -5.18 -5.46 2.38
CA GLN A 56 -4.12 -4.47 2.59
C GLN A 56 -2.85 -5.13 3.13
N VAL A 57 -2.95 -6.05 4.09
CA VAL A 57 -1.81 -6.79 4.62
C VAL A 57 -1.15 -7.63 3.51
N GLN A 58 -1.93 -8.33 2.69
CA GLN A 58 -1.39 -9.07 1.55
C GLN A 58 -0.69 -8.16 0.54
N PHE A 59 -1.25 -6.98 0.29
CA PHE A 59 -0.62 -5.99 -0.59
C PHE A 59 0.72 -5.49 -0.01
N LEU A 60 0.78 -5.18 1.28
CA LEU A 60 2.02 -4.79 1.95
C LEU A 60 3.07 -5.90 1.95
N GLN A 61 2.66 -7.15 2.17
CA GLN A 61 3.57 -8.31 2.07
C GLN A 61 4.18 -8.40 0.66
N LYS A 62 3.36 -8.30 -0.39
CA LYS A 62 3.85 -8.32 -1.78
C LYS A 62 4.83 -7.17 -2.06
N GLN A 63 4.58 -5.98 -1.50
CA GLN A 63 5.52 -4.86 -1.62
C GLN A 63 6.83 -5.14 -0.91
N ALA A 64 6.80 -5.66 0.31
CA ALA A 64 8.00 -6.01 1.07
C ALA A 64 8.85 -7.05 0.32
N TYR A 65 8.23 -8.09 -0.25
CA TYR A 65 8.94 -9.08 -1.06
C TYR A 65 9.64 -8.46 -2.27
N ARG A 66 8.97 -7.57 -3.01
CA ARG A 66 9.57 -6.87 -4.15
C ARG A 66 10.78 -6.03 -3.75
N ILE A 67 10.67 -5.30 -2.64
CA ILE A 67 11.78 -4.49 -2.10
C ILE A 67 12.99 -5.39 -1.77
N LEU A 68 12.76 -6.57 -1.18
CA LEU A 68 13.82 -7.51 -0.87
C LEU A 68 14.48 -8.10 -2.13
N GLU A 69 13.68 -8.49 -3.12
CA GLU A 69 14.17 -8.97 -4.42
C GLU A 69 15.01 -7.90 -5.13
N GLU A 70 14.53 -6.67 -5.16
CA GLU A 70 15.25 -5.52 -5.70
C GLU A 70 16.57 -5.28 -4.93
N ALA A 71 16.55 -5.32 -3.60
CA ALA A 71 17.75 -5.15 -2.78
C ALA A 71 18.79 -6.25 -3.05
N GLN A 72 18.35 -7.51 -3.17
CA GLN A 72 19.23 -8.63 -3.50
C GLN A 72 19.84 -8.50 -4.90
N LEU A 73 19.03 -8.14 -5.90
CA LEU A 73 19.49 -7.90 -7.27
C LEU A 73 20.51 -6.76 -7.28
N ASN A 74 20.17 -5.61 -6.69
CA ASN A 74 21.06 -4.45 -6.64
C ASN A 74 22.38 -4.80 -5.95
N THR A 75 22.34 -5.54 -4.84
CA THR A 75 23.54 -6.01 -4.12
C THR A 75 24.42 -6.88 -5.02
N ARG A 76 23.85 -7.91 -5.66
CA ARG A 76 24.55 -8.79 -6.59
C ARG A 76 25.22 -8.01 -7.73
N LEU A 77 24.50 -7.10 -8.37
CA LEU A 77 25.01 -6.31 -9.49
C LEU A 77 26.07 -5.29 -9.04
N HIS A 78 25.92 -4.69 -7.86
CA HIS A 78 26.96 -3.82 -7.31
C HIS A 78 28.26 -4.57 -7.03
N HIS A 79 28.17 -5.81 -6.53
CA HIS A 79 29.33 -6.67 -6.25
C HIS A 79 29.94 -7.35 -7.48
N ALA A 80 29.24 -7.40 -8.61
CA ALA A 80 29.79 -7.96 -9.85
C ALA A 80 31.09 -7.23 -10.25
N ALA A 81 32.10 -8.01 -10.64
CA ALA A 81 33.42 -7.49 -10.97
C ALA A 81 33.34 -6.50 -12.15
N CYS A 82 34.12 -5.43 -12.09
CA CYS A 82 34.01 -4.35 -13.06
C CYS A 82 35.37 -3.65 -13.21
N ASN A 83 35.89 -3.58 -14.43
CA ASN A 83 37.19 -2.97 -14.73
C ASN A 83 37.10 -1.47 -15.06
N PHE A 84 35.90 -0.90 -14.97
CA PHE A 84 35.62 0.50 -15.26
C PHE A 84 34.75 1.13 -14.17
N LYS A 85 34.75 2.45 -14.10
CA LYS A 85 33.85 3.20 -13.22
C LYS A 85 32.42 3.12 -13.77
N LYS A 86 31.48 2.67 -12.94
CA LYS A 86 30.06 2.66 -13.27
C LYS A 86 29.52 4.10 -13.25
N VAL A 87 28.79 4.50 -14.30
CA VAL A 87 28.24 5.84 -14.50
C VAL A 87 26.73 5.71 -14.71
N PRO A 88 25.90 6.40 -13.91
CA PRO A 88 24.45 6.45 -14.12
C PRO A 88 24.08 6.85 -15.56
N GLY A 89 22.99 6.26 -16.06
CA GLY A 89 22.50 6.40 -17.43
C GLY A 89 23.11 5.41 -18.43
N SER A 90 24.23 4.76 -18.09
CA SER A 90 24.88 3.79 -18.97
C SER A 90 24.28 2.39 -18.82
N VAL A 91 24.31 1.63 -19.92
CA VAL A 91 23.91 0.22 -19.97
C VAL A 91 25.15 -0.67 -19.91
N TYR A 92 25.06 -1.72 -19.10
CA TYR A 92 26.11 -2.69 -18.85
C TYR A 92 25.58 -4.10 -19.03
N TYR A 93 26.44 -5.00 -19.49
CA TYR A 93 26.11 -6.38 -19.81
C TYR A 93 26.82 -7.32 -18.86
N LEU A 94 26.05 -8.13 -18.14
CA LEU A 94 26.55 -9.06 -17.13
C LEU A 94 26.89 -10.39 -17.80
N TYR A 95 28.09 -10.89 -17.51
CA TYR A 95 28.60 -12.15 -18.00
C TYR A 95 29.12 -13.02 -16.86
N LYS A 96 29.17 -14.33 -17.10
CA LYS A 96 29.74 -15.31 -16.18
C LYS A 96 30.92 -16.04 -16.81
N ARG A 97 32.07 -15.96 -16.14
CA ARG A 97 33.28 -16.69 -16.51
C ARG A 97 33.14 -18.18 -16.20
N PRO A 98 33.95 -19.07 -16.82
CA PRO A 98 33.95 -20.50 -16.51
C PRO A 98 34.26 -20.81 -15.03
N ASN A 99 35.00 -19.94 -14.35
CA ASN A 99 35.29 -20.06 -12.91
C ASN A 99 34.09 -19.65 -12.02
N GLY A 100 32.96 -19.28 -12.60
CA GLY A 100 31.75 -18.85 -11.90
C GLY A 100 31.67 -17.37 -11.55
N GLN A 101 32.73 -16.59 -11.78
CA GLN A 101 32.75 -15.17 -11.45
C GLN A 101 31.89 -14.34 -12.42
N GLU A 102 30.99 -13.54 -11.86
CA GLU A 102 30.18 -12.57 -12.59
C GLU A 102 30.93 -11.25 -12.78
N TYR A 103 30.85 -10.67 -13.97
CA TYR A 103 31.47 -9.39 -14.27
C TYR A 103 30.66 -8.59 -15.30
N PHE A 104 30.79 -7.27 -15.23
CA PHE A 104 30.18 -6.35 -16.19
C PHE A 104 31.12 -6.02 -17.36
N SER A 105 30.55 -5.89 -18.54
CA SER A 105 31.15 -5.33 -19.75
C SER A 105 30.28 -4.20 -20.31
N MET A 106 30.86 -3.32 -21.11
CA MET A 106 30.10 -2.36 -21.94
C MET A 106 29.73 -2.93 -23.32
N ILE A 107 30.31 -4.08 -23.70
CA ILE A 107 30.13 -4.73 -25.00
C ILE A 107 28.93 -5.67 -24.91
N LYS A 108 27.99 -5.55 -25.85
CA LYS A 108 26.81 -6.43 -25.97
C LYS A 108 27.18 -7.83 -26.45
N PRO A 109 26.38 -8.88 -26.15
CA PRO A 109 26.61 -10.24 -26.65
C PRO A 109 26.84 -10.32 -28.15
N GLU A 110 26.09 -9.53 -28.93
CA GLU A 110 26.14 -9.49 -30.39
C GLU A 110 27.36 -8.74 -30.94
N GLU A 111 28.00 -7.90 -30.12
CA GLU A 111 29.15 -7.06 -30.49
C GLU A 111 30.50 -7.74 -30.23
N TRP A 112 30.53 -8.89 -29.55
CA TRP A 112 31.77 -9.65 -29.29
C TRP A 112 32.38 -10.30 -30.55
N GLY A 113 31.66 -10.31 -31.67
CA GLY A 113 32.09 -10.94 -32.91
C GLY A 113 31.96 -12.48 -32.87
N PRO A 114 32.87 -13.24 -33.51
CA PRO A 114 32.65 -14.65 -33.83
C PRO A 114 32.44 -15.59 -32.63
N GLN A 115 32.86 -15.22 -31.42
CA GLN A 115 32.47 -15.91 -30.19
C GLN A 115 32.39 -14.93 -29.02
N CYS A 116 31.21 -14.83 -28.40
CA CYS A 116 31.08 -14.23 -27.07
C CYS A 116 31.83 -15.14 -26.08
N PRO A 117 32.86 -14.64 -25.38
CA PRO A 117 33.78 -15.51 -24.63
C PRO A 117 33.13 -16.16 -23.41
N HIS A 118 32.04 -15.59 -22.90
CA HIS A 118 31.44 -15.95 -21.62
C HIS A 118 29.90 -16.00 -21.70
N GLU A 119 29.28 -16.74 -20.78
CA GLU A 119 27.83 -16.88 -20.67
C GLU A 119 27.19 -15.51 -20.38
N PHE A 120 26.21 -15.11 -21.19
CA PHE A 120 25.47 -13.87 -21.00
C PHE A 120 24.34 -14.05 -19.99
N LEU A 121 24.29 -13.19 -18.97
CA LEU A 121 23.29 -13.26 -17.91
C LEU A 121 22.20 -12.18 -18.01
N GLY A 122 22.48 -11.05 -18.65
CA GLY A 122 21.51 -9.97 -18.81
C GLY A 122 22.12 -8.59 -19.02
N GLY A 123 21.33 -7.67 -19.56
CA GLY A 123 21.69 -6.25 -19.70
C GLY A 123 21.00 -5.40 -18.63
N TYR A 124 21.70 -4.42 -18.08
CA TYR A 124 21.21 -3.55 -17.02
C TYR A 124 21.66 -2.11 -17.20
N ARG A 125 20.73 -1.16 -17.08
CA ARG A 125 21.05 0.26 -16.98
C ARG A 125 21.24 0.64 -15.51
N LEU A 126 22.31 1.36 -15.22
CA LEU A 126 22.49 1.99 -13.91
C LEU A 126 21.68 3.29 -13.88
N GLU A 127 20.80 3.44 -12.91
CA GLU A 127 19.96 4.63 -12.74
C GLU A 127 20.64 5.70 -11.88
N SER A 128 20.06 6.91 -11.82
CA SER A 128 20.58 8.04 -11.04
C SER A 128 20.59 7.80 -9.54
N ASP A 129 19.70 6.96 -9.03
CA ASP A 129 19.62 6.51 -7.64
C ASP A 129 20.49 5.28 -7.34
N PHE A 130 21.36 4.90 -8.29
CA PHE A 130 22.20 3.70 -8.26
C PHE A 130 21.43 2.36 -8.20
N THR A 131 20.14 2.36 -8.53
CA THR A 131 19.42 1.12 -8.80
C THR A 131 19.72 0.60 -10.20
N TRP A 132 19.49 -0.69 -10.41
CA TRP A 132 19.67 -1.33 -11.71
C TRP A 132 18.33 -1.65 -12.36
N THR A 133 18.18 -1.26 -13.63
CA THR A 133 17.01 -1.57 -14.43
C THR A 133 17.40 -2.55 -15.53
N PRO A 134 16.78 -3.74 -15.62
CA PRO A 134 17.01 -4.65 -16.74
C PRO A 134 16.69 -3.99 -18.09
N THR A 135 17.44 -4.32 -19.13
CA THR A 135 17.30 -3.71 -20.46
C THR A 135 15.89 -3.76 -21.02
N GLU A 136 15.19 -4.86 -20.82
CA GLU A 136 13.80 -5.11 -21.20
C GLU A 136 12.79 -4.22 -20.45
N ALA A 137 13.17 -3.70 -19.29
CA ALA A 137 12.32 -2.85 -18.45
C ALA A 137 12.60 -1.35 -18.63
N ILE A 138 13.67 -0.97 -19.34
CA ILE A 138 14.10 0.43 -19.52
C ILE A 138 12.95 1.30 -20.08
N GLU A 139 12.31 0.87 -21.16
CA GLU A 139 11.24 1.65 -21.81
C GLU A 139 10.02 1.83 -20.90
N LYS A 140 9.69 0.82 -20.11
CA LYS A 140 8.61 0.91 -19.12
C LYS A 140 8.97 1.91 -18.02
N LYS A 141 10.20 1.84 -17.50
CA LYS A 141 10.69 2.74 -16.45
C LYS A 141 10.79 4.18 -16.94
N ASN A 142 11.27 4.42 -18.16
CA ASN A 142 11.32 5.75 -18.76
C ASN A 142 9.91 6.36 -18.83
N ARG A 143 8.92 5.63 -19.38
CA ARG A 143 7.52 6.09 -19.42
C ARG A 143 6.95 6.41 -18.03
N GLN A 144 7.30 5.61 -17.03
CA GLN A 144 6.87 5.83 -15.65
C GLN A 144 7.52 7.09 -15.06
N LEU A 145 8.83 7.28 -15.26
CA LEU A 145 9.55 8.48 -14.82
C LEU A 145 9.00 9.73 -15.51
N ASP A 146 8.70 9.66 -16.81
CA ASP A 146 8.07 10.76 -17.55
C ASP A 146 6.68 11.11 -17.00
N ALA A 147 5.88 10.11 -16.65
CA ALA A 147 4.58 10.33 -16.03
C ALA A 147 4.69 11.00 -14.66
N ILE A 148 5.63 10.54 -13.83
CA ILE A 148 5.90 11.14 -12.51
C ILE A 148 6.42 12.57 -12.66
N SER A 149 7.34 12.81 -13.59
CA SER A 149 7.89 14.13 -13.90
C SER A 149 6.81 15.12 -14.33
N ARG A 150 5.86 14.68 -15.17
CA ARG A 150 4.69 15.51 -15.51
C ARG A 150 3.87 15.88 -14.28
N ILE A 151 3.57 14.92 -13.40
CA ILE A 151 2.79 15.16 -12.17
C ILE A 151 3.55 16.10 -11.22
N SER A 152 4.87 15.92 -11.05
CA SER A 152 5.67 16.75 -10.15
C SER A 152 5.86 18.19 -10.66
N GLN A 153 5.86 18.40 -11.98
CA GLN A 153 5.84 19.74 -12.57
C GLN A 153 4.54 20.50 -12.25
N PHE A 154 3.41 19.78 -12.12
CA PHE A 154 2.14 20.38 -11.70
C PHE A 154 2.06 20.64 -10.19
N SER A 155 2.86 19.95 -9.37
CA SER A 155 2.88 20.15 -7.93
C SER A 155 3.83 21.26 -7.47
N CYS A 156 4.22 22.21 -8.33
CA CYS A 156 4.87 23.45 -7.90
C CYS A 156 3.95 24.22 -6.94
N TRP A 157 4.30 24.16 -5.66
CA TRP A 157 3.54 24.62 -4.50
C TRP A 157 3.27 26.13 -4.51
N LYS A 158 2.03 26.54 -4.83
CA LYS A 158 1.38 27.72 -4.24
C LYS A 158 0.22 27.26 -3.36
N GLN A 159 0.52 26.72 -2.19
CA GLN A 159 -0.40 26.66 -1.05
C GLN A 159 0.40 26.37 0.22
N GLU A 160 0.20 27.21 1.25
CA GLU A 160 0.94 27.18 2.50
C GLU A 160 0.68 25.88 3.30
N PRO A 161 1.71 25.24 3.87
CA PRO A 161 1.59 23.95 4.57
C PRO A 161 0.85 23.98 5.92
N MET A 162 0.17 25.07 6.30
CA MET A 162 -0.47 25.20 7.63
C MET A 162 -1.91 24.66 7.70
N ALA A 163 -2.59 24.41 6.58
CA ALA A 163 -4.02 24.11 6.59
C ALA A 163 -4.41 22.72 7.15
N ILE A 164 -3.47 21.78 7.30
CA ILE A 164 -3.78 20.42 7.83
C ILE A 164 -3.65 20.37 9.36
N ALA A 165 -2.84 21.24 9.97
CA ALA A 165 -2.69 21.30 11.43
C ALA A 165 -3.89 22.01 12.11
N ASP A 166 -4.52 22.96 11.43
CA ASP A 166 -5.62 23.75 12.02
C ASP A 166 -6.97 23.02 12.05
N ALA A 167 -7.12 21.92 11.32
CA ALA A 167 -8.38 21.16 11.29
C ALA A 167 -8.57 20.22 12.50
N PHE A 168 -7.54 19.98 13.31
CA PHE A 168 -7.59 19.04 14.45
C PHE A 168 -7.52 19.71 15.83
N VAL A 169 -7.51 21.05 15.91
CA VAL A 169 -7.40 21.77 17.21
C VAL A 169 -8.59 22.69 17.51
N GLN A 170 -9.64 22.74 16.68
CA GLN A 170 -10.82 23.57 16.95
C GLN A 170 -12.15 22.83 16.83
N LYS A 171 -12.47 22.01 17.84
CA LYS A 171 -13.69 22.12 18.68
C LYS A 171 -13.72 21.06 19.76
#